data_AF-A0A7W0ZPK9-F1
#
_entry.id   AF-A0A7W0ZPK9-F1
#
_cell.length_a   1.000
_cell.length_b   1.000
_cell.length_c   1.000
_cell.angle_alpha   90.00
_cell.angle_beta   90.00
_cell.angle_gamma   90.00
#
_symmetry.space_group_name_H-M   'P 1'
#
loop_
_entity.id
_entity.type
_entity.pdbx_description
1 polymer ?
#
loop_
_entity_poly.entity_id
_entity_poly.type
_entity_poly.pdbx_seq_one_letter_code
_entity_poly.pdbx_strand_id
1 'polypeptide(L)'
;MDKDPMEQEMLARGIGDELTEIFVRYVRGELDFAEATFAAYDVLEDLHVIASGDYELEEDGDIEDEYSEEQAIEQQEDLAQEPSRG
;
A
#
# COMPACT_ATOMS: atom_id res chain seq x y z
N MET A 1 15.04 -3.31 -13.60
CA MET A 1 15.92 -2.21 -13.18
C MET A 1 17.02 -2.78 -12.31
N ASP A 2 18.21 -2.20 -12.28
CA ASP A 2 19.21 -2.57 -11.28
C ASP A 2 18.79 -1.99 -9.92
N LYS A 3 18.83 -2.82 -8.87
CA LYS A 3 18.50 -2.44 -7.50
C LYS A 3 19.47 -1.35 -7.03
N ASP A 4 19.00 -0.16 -6.68
CA ASP A 4 19.85 0.84 -5.99
C ASP A 4 19.91 0.50 -4.48
N PRO A 5 21.07 0.09 -3.94
CA PRO A 5 21.18 -0.29 -2.54
C PRO A 5 20.86 0.85 -1.56
N MET A 6 21.13 2.10 -1.92
CA MET A 6 20.83 3.24 -1.06
C MET A 6 19.32 3.50 -1.01
N GLU A 7 18.64 3.35 -2.13
CA GLU A 7 17.20 3.48 -2.23
C GLU A 7 16.49 2.37 -1.43
N GLN A 8 16.91 1.12 -1.60
CA GLN A 8 16.40 -0.01 -0.80
C GLN A 8 16.61 0.20 0.69
N GLU A 9 17.75 0.78 1.09
CA GLU A 9 18.00 1.11 2.49
C GLU A 9 17.06 2.21 3.00
N MET A 10 16.78 3.25 2.20
CA MET A 10 15.83 4.30 2.56
C MET A 10 14.41 3.75 2.73
N LEU A 11 13.93 2.94 1.78
CA LEU A 11 12.61 2.32 1.83
C LEU A 11 12.49 1.38 3.03
N ALA A 12 13.50 0.53 3.28
CA ALA A 12 13.51 -0.37 4.42
C ALA A 12 13.49 0.37 5.77
N ARG A 13 14.09 1.56 5.85
CA ARG A 13 14.00 2.41 7.05
C ARG A 13 12.58 2.96 7.27
N GLY A 14 11.91 3.43 6.22
CA GLY A 14 10.53 3.90 6.29
C GLY A 14 9.56 2.82 6.80
N ILE A 15 9.69 1.61 6.26
CA ILE A 15 8.95 0.42 6.72
C ILE A 15 9.22 0.11 8.20
N GLY A 16 10.47 0.27 8.65
CA GLY A 16 10.83 0.10 10.06
C GLY A 16 10.12 1.09 10.99
N ASP A 17 9.91 2.32 10.53
CA ASP A 17 9.16 3.34 11.27
C ASP A 17 7.67 2.99 11.34
N GLU A 18 7.07 2.48 10.25
CA GLU A 18 5.68 2.00 10.22
C GLU A 18 5.46 0.83 11.18
N LEU A 19 6.37 -0.16 11.19
CA LEU A 19 6.31 -1.27 12.12
C LEU A 19 6.40 -0.81 13.58
N THR A 20 7.25 0.20 13.84
CA THR A 20 7.36 0.83 15.15
C THR A 20 6.05 1.49 15.56
N GLU A 21 5.38 2.19 14.65
CA GLU A 21 4.08 2.81 14.91
C GLU A 21 3.01 1.77 15.27
N ILE A 22 2.92 0.66 14.51
CA ILE A 22 1.99 -0.44 14.78
C ILE A 22 2.19 -0.97 16.22
N PHE A 23 3.44 -1.20 16.63
CA PHE A 23 3.74 -1.68 17.97
C PHE A 23 3.37 -0.67 19.06
N VAL A 24 3.62 0.62 18.83
CA VAL A 24 3.23 1.68 19.77
C VAL A 24 1.70 1.76 19.91
N ARG A 25 0.96 1.69 18.80
CA ARG A 25 -0.51 1.69 18.80
C ARG A 25 -1.10 0.48 19.54
N TYR A 26 -0.52 -0.69 19.35
CA TYR A 26 -0.89 -1.89 20.12
C TYR A 26 -0.66 -1.71 21.63
N VAL A 27 0.51 -1.19 22.05
CA VAL A 27 0.81 -0.92 23.48
C VAL A 27 -0.14 0.11 24.08
N ARG A 28 -0.60 1.09 23.29
CA ARG A 28 -1.59 2.08 23.70
C ARG A 28 -3.03 1.53 23.77
N GLY A 29 -3.26 0.32 23.26
CA GLY A 29 -4.58 -0.30 23.17
C GLY A 29 -5.45 0.27 22.04
N GLU A 30 -4.83 0.91 21.04
CA GLU A 30 -5.50 1.43 19.85
C GLU A 30 -5.73 0.35 18.79
N LEU A 31 -4.96 -0.74 18.84
CA LEU A 31 -5.09 -1.93 18.01
C LEU A 31 -5.24 -3.16 18.92
N ASP A 32 -6.04 -4.13 18.52
CA ASP A 32 -6.05 -5.46 19.11
C ASP A 32 -4.95 -6.36 18.53
N PHE A 33 -4.84 -7.59 19.06
CA PHE A 33 -3.78 -8.52 18.64
C PHE A 33 -3.93 -8.94 17.17
N ALA A 34 -5.16 -9.12 16.69
CA ALA A 34 -5.38 -9.52 15.30
C ALA A 34 -5.04 -8.37 14.36
N GLU A 35 -5.51 -7.16 14.65
CA GLU A 35 -5.22 -5.95 13.87
C GLU A 35 -3.72 -5.67 13.80
N ALA A 36 -3.01 -5.74 14.94
CA ALA A 36 -1.56 -5.55 14.96
C ALA A 36 -0.82 -6.65 14.20
N THR A 37 -1.31 -7.90 14.22
CA THR A 37 -0.67 -9.02 13.51
C THR A 37 -0.83 -8.90 12.00
N PHE A 38 -2.03 -8.56 11.51
CA PHE A 38 -2.25 -8.37 10.08
C PHE A 38 -1.51 -7.15 9.56
N ALA A 39 -1.57 -6.01 10.26
CA ALA A 39 -0.81 -4.83 9.87
C ALA A 39 0.71 -5.09 9.83
N ALA A 40 1.24 -5.81 10.83
CA ALA A 40 2.67 -6.17 10.83
C ALA A 40 3.02 -7.16 9.71
N TYR A 41 2.09 -8.05 9.33
CA TYR A 41 2.29 -8.96 8.20
C TYR A 41 2.40 -8.18 6.88
N ASP A 42 1.48 -7.25 6.62
CA ASP A 42 1.46 -6.45 5.39
C ASP A 42 2.78 -5.66 5.23
N VAL A 43 3.22 -4.97 6.29
CA VAL A 43 4.48 -4.21 6.30
C VAL A 43 5.72 -5.12 6.09
N LEU A 44 5.69 -6.36 6.57
CA LEU A 44 6.76 -7.33 6.33
C LEU A 44 6.73 -7.91 4.91
N GLU A 45 5.56 -8.01 4.30
CA GLU A 45 5.40 -8.36 2.89
C GLU A 45 5.98 -7.26 1.99
N ASP A 46 5.73 -5.98 2.29
CA ASP A 46 6.33 -4.85 1.58
C ASP A 46 7.87 -4.87 1.67
N LEU A 47 8.41 -5.17 2.85
CA LEU A 47 9.86 -5.34 3.03
C LEU A 47 10.41 -6.48 2.16
N HIS A 48 9.65 -7.57 2.03
CA HIS A 48 10.02 -8.70 1.19
C HIS A 48 10.08 -8.30 -0.29
N VAL A 49 9.10 -7.53 -0.77
CA VAL A 49 9.05 -7.00 -2.14
C VAL A 49 10.24 -6.06 -2.43
N ILE A 50 10.58 -5.17 -1.49
CA ILE A 50 11.77 -4.30 -1.63
C ILE A 50 13.04 -5.14 -1.71
N ALA A 51 13.19 -6.13 -0.83
CA ALA A 51 14.37 -7.01 -0.81
C ALA A 51 14.48 -7.87 -2.08
N SER A 52 13.35 -8.38 -2.59
CA SER A 52 13.30 -9.13 -3.84
C SER A 52 13.64 -8.24 -5.04
N GLY A 53 13.41 -6.93 -4.91
CA GLY A 53 13.60 -5.94 -5.96
C GLY A 53 12.53 -6.00 -7.03
N ASP A 54 11.38 -6.60 -6.71
CA ASP A 54 10.20 -6.67 -7.56
C ASP A 54 9.25 -5.49 -7.28
N TYR A 55 9.81 -4.31 -7.03
CA TYR A 55 9.08 -3.06 -6.85
C TYR A 55 9.37 -2.12 -8.02
N GLU A 56 8.35 -1.36 -8.42
CA GLU A 56 8.49 -0.25 -9.33
C GLU A 56 8.14 1.01 -8.54
N LEU A 57 9.10 1.93 -8.42
CA LEU A 57 8.78 3.27 -7.90
C LEU A 57 8.06 4.01 -9.01
N GLU A 58 6.87 4.51 -8.71
CA GLU A 58 6.25 5.50 -9.58
C GLU A 58 7.16 6.74 -9.57
N GLU A 59 7.68 7.10 -10.75
CA GLU A 59 8.57 8.24 -10.94
C GLU A 59 7.78 9.51 -10.64
N ASP A 60 7.84 9.98 -9.39
CA ASP A 60 7.39 11.26 -8.83
C ASP A 60 6.65 12.14 -9.86
N GLY A 61 5.45 11.68 -10.20
CA GLY A 61 4.63 12.22 -11.26
C GLY A 61 3.26 12.32 -10.66
N ASP A 62 3.06 13.40 -9.90
CA ASP A 62 1.80 13.83 -9.31
C ASP A 62 0.81 12.68 -9.11
N ILE A 63 0.90 12.01 -7.96
CA ILE A 63 -0.26 11.26 -7.43
C ILE A 63 -1.33 12.32 -7.12
N GLU A 64 -2.00 12.81 -8.16
CA GLU A 64 -3.39 13.23 -8.05
C GLU A 64 -4.16 11.96 -7.72
N ASP A 65 -4.23 11.64 -6.43
CA ASP A 65 -5.21 10.71 -5.88
C ASP A 65 -6.59 11.36 -6.04
N GLU A 66 -7.05 11.51 -7.28
CA GLU A 66 -8.42 11.86 -7.60
C GLU A 66 -9.16 10.60 -8.03
N TYR A 67 -9.24 9.62 -7.11
CA TYR A 67 -10.41 8.73 -7.08
C TYR A 67 -11.63 9.61 -6.78
N SER A 68 -12.15 10.28 -7.82
CA SER A 68 -13.32 11.14 -7.69
C SER A 68 -14.58 10.27 -7.62
N GLU A 69 -15.59 10.76 -6.89
CA GLU A 69 -16.93 10.16 -6.88
C GLU A 69 -17.47 10.01 -8.32
N GLU A 70 -17.05 10.90 -9.23
CA GLU A 70 -17.43 10.90 -10.64
C GLU A 70 -16.87 9.69 -11.40
N GLN A 71 -15.59 9.34 -11.19
CA GLN A 71 -14.99 8.12 -11.76
C GLN A 71 -15.59 6.83 -11.19
N ALA A 72 -15.98 6.84 -9.92
CA ALA A 72 -16.67 5.70 -9.30
C ALA A 72 -18.07 5.50 -9.88
N ILE A 73 -18.81 6.59 -10.12
CA ILE A 73 -20.15 6.55 -10.76
C ILE A 73 -20.05 6.06 -12.20
N GLU A 74 -19.09 6.57 -12.99
CA GLU A 74 -18.95 6.20 -14.40
C GLU A 74 -18.63 4.69 -14.57
N GLN A 75 -17.74 4.14 -13.73
CA GLN A 75 -17.45 2.71 -13.70
C GLN A 75 -18.66 1.87 -13.24
N GLN A 76 -19.44 2.36 -12.28
CA GLN A 76 -20.64 1.68 -11.81
C GLN A 76 -21.75 1.70 -12.88
N GLU A 77 -21.87 2.78 -13.65
CA GLU A 77 -22.79 2.86 -14.79
C GLU A 77 -22.38 1.89 -15.91
N ASP A 78 -21.10 1.80 -16.27
CA ASP A 78 -20.64 0.86 -17.29
C ASP A 78 -20.93 -0.60 -16.92
N LEU A 79 -20.67 -0.99 -15.66
CA LEU A 79 -20.98 -2.33 -15.14
C LEU A 79 -22.49 -2.60 -15.08
N ALA A 80 -23.31 -1.57 -14.83
CA ALA A 80 -24.76 -1.69 -14.81
C ALA A 80 -25.38 -1.81 -16.21
N GLN A 81 -24.65 -1.45 -17.27
CA GLN A 81 -25.11 -1.49 -18.66
C GLN A 81 -24.75 -2.79 -19.40
N GLU A 82 -23.92 -3.67 -18.83
CA GLU A 82 -23.53 -4.96 -19.43
C GLU A 82 -24.69 -5.92 -19.79
N PRO A 83 -25.83 -6.02 -19.06
CA PRO A 83 -26.87 -6.97 -19.44
C PRO A 83 -27.70 -6.56 -20.69
N SER A 84 -27.45 -5.39 -21.29
CA SER A 84 -28.14 -4.96 -22.53
C SER A 84 -27.29 -5.07 -23.81
N ARG A 85 -26.04 -5.56 -23.72
CA ARG A 85 -25.17 -5.80 -24.90
C ARG A 85 -25.04 -7.28 -25.29
N GLY A 86 -26.01 -8.11 -24.90
CA GLY A 86 -26.17 -9.50 -25.32
C GLY A 86 -27.44 -9.74 -26.13
#